data_AF-A0A349TMG1-F1
#
_entry.id   AF-A0A349TMG1-F1
#
_cell.length_a   1.000
_cell.length_b   1.000
_cell.length_c   1.000
_cell.angle_alpha   90.00
_cell.angle_beta   90.00
_cell.angle_gamma   90.00
#
_symmetry.space_group_name_H-M   'P 1'
#
loop_
_entity.id
_entity.type
_entity.pdbx_description
1 polymer ?
#
loop_
_entity_poly.entity_id
_entity_poly.type
_entity_poly.pdbx_seq_one_letter_code
_entity_poly.pdbx_strand_id
1 'polypeptide(L)'
;AREKLLALGIKTERLDAFFGRPMIIPIPVFYSRFSDLEAYQLSGSEMPLLGEVDVDEDADPWETPIHLGQFRAWEQGLASIPLPQPVDGLLEFQTPLYTVDVRFRINSRGNTSGVKGLVIEPEDRRARSRAVRAVRNLQFRPALYGNRSKPRDHVELRYQMMNESD
;
A
#
# COMPACT_ATOMS: atom_id res chain seq x y z
N ALA A 1 8.13 8.91 17.39
CA ALA A 1 7.33 7.67 17.48
C ALA A 1 8.21 6.45 17.76
N ARG A 2 9.20 6.15 16.91
CA ARG A 2 10.18 5.05 17.09
C ARG A 2 10.83 5.02 18.47
N GLU A 3 11.36 6.14 18.95
CA GLU A 3 11.97 6.26 20.30
C GLU A 3 10.99 5.92 21.43
N LYS A 4 9.72 6.32 21.30
CA LYS A 4 8.69 6.00 22.31
C LYS A 4 8.38 4.50 22.31
N LEU A 5 8.35 3.85 21.15
CA LEU A 5 8.13 2.41 21.04
C LEU A 5 9.33 1.60 21.56
N LEU A 6 10.56 2.09 21.35
CA LEU A 6 11.77 1.53 21.96
C LEU A 6 11.71 1.63 23.50
N ALA A 7 11.30 2.78 24.03
CA ALA A 7 11.15 2.97 25.48
C ALA A 7 10.07 2.05 26.10
N LEU A 8 9.09 1.61 25.30
CA LEU A 8 8.07 0.63 25.69
C LEU A 8 8.58 -0.83 25.59
N GLY A 9 9.85 -1.05 25.27
CA GLY A 9 10.48 -2.37 25.24
C GLY A 9 10.28 -3.15 23.93
N ILE A 10 9.83 -2.50 22.85
CA ILE A 10 9.72 -3.16 21.54
C ILE A 10 11.12 -3.30 20.94
N LYS A 11 11.45 -4.52 20.47
CA LYS A 11 12.76 -4.83 19.87
C LYS A 11 13.04 -3.96 18.64
N THR A 12 14.28 -3.50 18.50
CA THR A 12 14.74 -2.66 17.37
C THR A 12 14.47 -3.30 16.01
N GLU A 13 14.74 -4.59 15.86
CA GLU A 13 14.52 -5.34 14.61
C GLU A 13 13.06 -5.26 14.14
N ARG A 14 12.10 -5.38 15.06
CA ARG A 14 10.66 -5.27 14.74
C ARG A 14 10.30 -3.87 14.28
N LEU A 15 10.85 -2.85 14.94
CA LEU A 15 10.61 -1.46 14.56
C LEU A 15 11.22 -1.15 13.21
N ASP A 16 12.42 -1.66 12.93
CA ASP A 16 13.10 -1.42 11.65
C ASP A 16 12.37 -2.13 10.50
N ALA A 17 11.88 -3.35 10.71
CA ALA A 17 11.00 -4.04 9.75
C ALA A 17 9.70 -3.25 9.50
N PHE A 18 9.05 -2.77 10.57
CA PHE A 18 7.80 -2.02 10.49
C PHE A 18 7.97 -0.68 9.77
N PHE A 19 8.93 0.15 10.21
CA PHE A 19 9.16 1.48 9.65
C PHE A 19 9.89 1.44 8.31
N GLY A 20 10.64 0.39 8.00
CA GLY A 20 11.28 0.17 6.70
C GLY A 20 10.27 -0.09 5.57
N ARG A 21 9.04 -0.48 5.91
CA ARG A 21 7.94 -0.60 4.95
C ARG A 21 7.10 0.68 4.93
N PRO A 22 6.85 1.29 3.75
CA PRO A 22 5.86 2.34 3.61
C PRO A 22 4.46 1.85 4.01
N MET A 23 3.58 2.78 4.34
CA MET A 23 2.19 2.46 4.70
C MET A 23 1.29 3.57 4.20
N ILE A 24 0.13 3.23 3.63
CA ILE A 24 -0.86 4.22 3.17
C ILE A 24 -1.43 4.96 4.39
N ILE A 25 -1.60 6.27 4.25
CA ILE A 25 -2.29 7.11 5.24
C ILE A 25 -3.44 7.89 4.56
N PRO A 26 -4.56 8.11 5.25
CA PRO A 26 -4.85 7.74 6.64
C PRO A 26 -5.13 6.24 6.82
N ILE A 27 -4.87 5.73 8.03
CA ILE A 27 -5.25 4.38 8.44
C ILE A 27 -6.70 4.44 8.94
N PRO A 28 -7.61 3.55 8.51
CA PRO A 28 -9.03 3.65 8.86
C PRO A 28 -9.34 3.26 10.31
N VAL A 29 -8.43 2.58 11.00
CA VAL A 29 -8.63 2.03 12.35
C VAL A 29 -7.53 2.51 13.30
N PHE A 30 -7.91 2.83 14.52
CA PHE A 30 -6.97 3.08 15.62
C PHE A 30 -6.60 1.77 16.29
N TYR A 31 -5.30 1.47 16.34
CA TYR A 31 -4.77 0.28 17.02
C TYR A 31 -4.28 0.65 18.41
N SER A 32 -4.73 -0.09 19.43
CA SER A 32 -4.29 0.06 20.82
C SER A 32 -3.00 -0.70 21.11
N ARG A 33 -2.69 -1.74 20.31
CA ARG A 33 -1.50 -2.58 20.43
C ARG A 33 -0.64 -2.49 19.17
N PHE A 34 0.67 -2.49 19.35
CA PHE A 34 1.61 -2.46 18.23
C PHE A 34 1.55 -3.72 17.36
N SER A 35 1.30 -4.89 17.99
CA SER A 35 1.12 -6.16 17.28
C SER A 35 0.01 -6.13 16.24
N ASP A 36 -1.09 -5.47 16.56
CA ASP A 36 -2.29 -5.43 15.71
C ASP A 36 -2.04 -4.51 14.51
N LEU A 37 -1.27 -3.44 14.73
CA LEU A 37 -0.81 -2.54 13.67
C LEU A 37 0.22 -3.21 12.75
N GLU A 38 1.13 -4.03 13.30
CA GLU A 38 2.06 -4.86 12.51
C GLU A 38 1.27 -5.86 11.66
N ALA A 39 0.33 -6.58 12.27
CA ALA A 39 -0.52 -7.54 11.57
C ALA A 39 -1.30 -6.87 10.43
N TYR A 40 -1.86 -5.68 10.65
CA TYR A 40 -2.52 -4.90 9.60
C TYR A 40 -1.58 -4.51 8.45
N GLN A 41 -0.33 -4.14 8.75
CA GLN A 41 0.65 -3.84 7.70
C GLN A 41 0.98 -5.08 6.86
N LEU A 42 0.98 -6.25 7.49
CA LEU A 42 1.37 -7.51 6.86
C LEU A 42 0.21 -8.21 6.14
N SER A 43 -1.03 -8.05 6.59
CA SER A 43 -2.20 -8.79 6.10
C SER A 43 -2.53 -8.54 4.63
N GLY A 44 -1.98 -7.48 4.03
CA GLY A 44 -2.09 -7.23 2.59
C GLY A 44 -0.90 -7.72 1.78
N SER A 45 0.25 -7.97 2.39
CA SER A 45 1.55 -8.04 1.71
C SER A 45 1.98 -9.44 1.25
N GLU A 46 1.06 -10.41 1.22
CA GLU A 46 1.44 -11.83 1.23
C GLU A 46 2.06 -12.36 -0.08
N MET A 47 1.94 -11.68 -1.23
CA MET A 47 2.63 -12.08 -2.47
C MET A 47 2.98 -10.88 -3.38
N PRO A 48 4.12 -10.89 -4.10
CA PRO A 48 4.35 -9.96 -5.21
C PRO A 48 3.21 -10.06 -6.24
N LEU A 49 2.71 -8.92 -6.73
CA LEU A 49 1.63 -8.92 -7.73
C LEU A 49 2.14 -9.28 -9.12
N LEU A 50 3.38 -8.88 -9.40
CA LEU A 50 4.06 -9.18 -10.64
C LEU A 50 4.99 -10.33 -10.33
N GLY A 51 4.97 -11.35 -11.20
CA GLY A 51 5.71 -12.61 -11.02
C GLY A 51 7.13 -12.39 -10.55
N GLU A 52 7.65 -13.40 -9.84
CA GLU A 52 8.96 -13.46 -9.21
C GLU A 52 9.95 -12.54 -9.91
N VAL A 53 10.20 -11.38 -9.31
CA VAL A 53 11.35 -10.60 -9.71
C VAL A 53 12.52 -11.44 -9.24
N ASP A 54 13.36 -11.93 -10.16
CA ASP A 54 14.62 -12.57 -9.84
C ASP A 54 15.43 -11.56 -9.00
N VAL A 55 15.30 -11.68 -7.68
CA VAL A 55 16.08 -10.89 -6.74
C VAL A 55 17.39 -11.65 -6.62
N ASP A 56 18.47 -11.08 -7.14
CA ASP A 56 19.81 -11.58 -6.81
C ASP A 56 19.91 -11.73 -5.29
N GLU A 57 20.36 -12.89 -4.80
CA GLU A 57 20.48 -13.16 -3.35
C GLU A 57 21.38 -12.12 -2.64
N ASP A 58 22.26 -11.46 -3.41
CA ASP A 58 23.16 -10.41 -2.95
C ASP A 58 22.61 -8.97 -3.11
N ALA A 59 21.40 -8.80 -3.65
CA ALA A 59 20.80 -7.48 -3.83
C ALA A 59 20.51 -6.81 -2.47
N ASP A 60 20.72 -5.49 -2.39
CA ASP A 60 20.32 -4.72 -1.20
C ASP A 60 18.81 -4.96 -0.96
N PRO A 61 18.39 -5.42 0.24
CA PRO A 61 16.97 -5.53 0.60
C PRO A 61 16.19 -4.22 0.38
N TRP A 62 16.90 -3.09 0.25
CA TRP A 62 16.32 -1.80 -0.10
C TRP A 62 15.89 -1.65 -1.56
N GLU A 63 16.51 -2.40 -2.47
CA GLU A 63 16.24 -2.37 -3.92
C GLU A 63 15.22 -3.42 -4.34
N THR A 64 14.98 -4.42 -3.48
CA THR A 64 13.94 -5.42 -3.70
C THR A 64 12.54 -4.79 -3.81
N PRO A 65 11.74 -5.16 -4.83
CA PRO A 65 10.35 -4.73 -4.94
C PRO A 65 9.55 -5.09 -3.70
N ILE A 66 8.66 -4.17 -3.29
CA ILE A 66 7.80 -4.41 -2.14
C ILE A 66 6.34 -4.33 -2.54
N HIS A 67 5.56 -5.31 -2.09
CA HIS A 67 4.13 -5.28 -2.22
C HIS A 67 3.47 -4.71 -0.96
N LEU A 68 2.66 -3.66 -1.14
CA LEU A 68 1.92 -3.00 -0.05
C LEU A 68 0.50 -3.53 0.16
N GLY A 69 0.10 -4.55 -0.61
CA GLY A 69 -1.23 -5.13 -0.54
C GLY A 69 -2.24 -4.50 -1.47
N GLN A 70 -3.50 -4.62 -1.07
CA GLN A 70 -4.65 -4.10 -1.81
C GLN A 70 -5.18 -2.82 -1.20
N PHE A 71 -5.50 -1.86 -2.06
CA PHE A 71 -6.18 -0.62 -1.71
C PHE A 71 -7.52 -0.57 -2.44
N ARG A 72 -8.61 -0.73 -1.68
CA ARG A 72 -9.96 -0.57 -2.19
C ARG A 72 -10.40 0.86 -1.97
N ALA A 73 -10.62 1.60 -3.05
CA ALA A 73 -10.96 3.01 -3.01
C ALA A 73 -12.48 3.25 -3.04
N TRP A 74 -12.89 4.43 -2.56
CA TRP A 74 -14.18 5.01 -2.92
C TRP A 74 -14.18 5.47 -4.38
N GLU A 75 -15.29 5.33 -5.11
CA GLU A 75 -15.35 5.79 -6.51
C GLU A 75 -15.74 7.27 -6.65
N GLN A 76 -16.61 7.80 -5.77
CA GLN A 76 -17.12 9.17 -5.87
C GLN A 76 -16.11 10.20 -5.35
N GLY A 77 -15.29 10.78 -6.24
CA GLY A 77 -14.40 11.92 -5.94
C GLY A 77 -13.33 11.68 -4.85
N LEU A 78 -13.36 10.53 -4.19
CA LEU A 78 -12.56 10.13 -3.03
C LEU A 78 -11.72 8.90 -3.36
N ALA A 79 -11.28 8.77 -4.61
CA ALA A 79 -10.49 7.67 -5.13
C ALA A 79 -9.15 7.42 -4.39
N SER A 80 -8.71 8.37 -3.56
CA SER A 80 -7.55 8.23 -2.68
C SER A 80 -7.90 7.87 -1.23
N ILE A 81 -9.18 7.63 -0.92
CA ILE A 81 -9.66 7.26 0.42
C ILE A 81 -10.05 5.77 0.42
N PRO A 82 -9.63 5.01 1.45
CA PRO A 82 -9.99 3.61 1.56
C PRO A 82 -11.49 3.44 1.80
N LEU A 83 -12.09 2.45 1.13
CA LEU A 83 -13.45 1.99 1.41
C LEU A 83 -13.45 1.37 2.83
N PRO A 84 -14.41 1.74 3.70
CA PRO A 84 -14.53 1.15 5.02
C PRO A 84 -14.78 -0.35 4.89
N GLN A 85 -14.12 -1.13 5.74
CA GLN A 85 -14.41 -2.57 5.83
C GLN A 85 -15.77 -2.75 6.51
N PRO A 86 -16.71 -3.49 5.90
CA PRO A 86 -18.00 -3.75 6.52
C PRO A 86 -17.78 -4.55 7.80
N VAL A 87 -18.42 -4.11 8.89
CA VAL A 87 -18.31 -4.75 10.22
C VAL A 87 -19.10 -6.07 10.27
N ASP A 88 -20.09 -6.22 9.39
CA ASP A 88 -20.90 -7.41 9.23
C ASP A 88 -20.86 -7.91 7.77
N GLY A 89 -20.70 -9.22 7.58
CA GLY A 89 -20.71 -9.88 6.27
C GLY A 89 -22.00 -9.70 5.44
N LEU A 90 -23.00 -9.01 5.99
CA LEU A 90 -24.23 -8.61 5.31
C LEU A 90 -24.02 -7.52 4.24
N LEU A 91 -22.89 -6.80 4.27
CA LEU A 91 -22.52 -5.77 3.30
C LEU A 91 -21.33 -6.21 2.43
N GLU A 92 -21.19 -7.50 2.13
CA GLU A 92 -20.34 -7.94 1.02
C GLU A 92 -20.94 -7.42 -0.29
N PHE A 93 -20.59 -6.18 -0.64
CA PHE A 93 -20.97 -5.56 -1.90
C PHE A 93 -20.45 -6.44 -3.03
N GLN A 94 -21.33 -7.21 -3.68
CA GLN A 94 -21.10 -7.97 -4.91
C GLN A 94 -20.91 -7.04 -6.14
N THR A 95 -20.42 -5.83 -5.92
CA THR A 95 -20.19 -4.87 -6.99
C THR A 95 -18.96 -5.32 -7.79
N PRO A 96 -19.06 -5.43 -9.12
CA PRO A 96 -17.90 -5.70 -9.94
C PRO A 96 -16.85 -4.61 -9.72
N LEU A 97 -15.62 -5.02 -9.39
CA LEU A 97 -14.50 -4.13 -9.13
C LEU A 97 -13.55 -4.15 -10.32
N TYR A 98 -13.10 -2.97 -10.76
CA TYR A 98 -11.88 -2.87 -11.55
C TYR A 98 -10.69 -3.09 -10.64
N THR A 99 -9.84 -4.04 -10.99
CA THR A 99 -8.56 -4.29 -10.33
C THR A 99 -7.46 -3.77 -11.23
N VAL A 100 -6.59 -2.90 -10.70
CA VAL A 100 -5.44 -2.33 -11.41
C VAL A 100 -4.18 -2.55 -10.58
N ASP A 101 -3.28 -3.38 -11.07
CA ASP A 101 -1.97 -3.57 -10.45
C ASP A 101 -1.05 -2.42 -10.91
N VAL A 102 -0.53 -1.66 -9.94
CA VAL A 102 0.29 -0.48 -10.18
C VAL A 102 1.68 -0.63 -9.59
N ARG A 103 2.67 -0.08 -10.28
CA ARG A 103 4.05 0.07 -9.80
C ARG A 103 4.45 1.54 -9.78
N PHE A 104 5.09 1.98 -8.70
CA PHE A 104 5.48 3.37 -8.49
C PHE A 104 6.66 3.50 -7.53
N ARG A 105 7.10 4.74 -7.33
CA ARG A 105 8.11 5.14 -6.34
C ARG A 105 7.44 5.95 -5.24
N ILE A 106 7.88 5.76 -3.99
CA ILE A 106 7.52 6.61 -2.85
C ILE A 106 8.75 7.44 -2.47
N ASN A 107 8.62 8.77 -2.43
CA ASN A 107 9.71 9.64 -2.04
C ASN A 107 9.88 9.71 -0.51
N SER A 108 10.92 10.40 -0.03
CA SER A 108 11.19 10.59 1.40
C SER A 108 10.11 11.37 2.16
N ARG A 109 9.21 12.07 1.45
CA ARG A 109 8.05 12.77 2.03
C ARG A 109 6.78 11.90 2.03
N GLY A 110 6.83 10.72 1.42
CA GLY A 110 5.68 9.82 1.32
C GLY A 110 4.76 10.09 0.12
N ASN A 111 5.18 10.91 -0.84
CA ASN A 111 4.40 11.15 -2.07
C ASN A 111 4.78 10.14 -3.14
N THR A 112 3.82 9.78 -3.98
CA THR A 112 4.03 8.84 -5.09
C THR A 112 4.51 9.56 -6.35
N SER A 113 5.38 8.89 -7.12
CA SER A 113 5.83 9.34 -8.42
C SER A 113 6.06 8.15 -9.37
N GLY A 114 6.11 8.42 -10.67
CA GLY A 114 6.39 7.39 -11.67
C GLY A 114 5.34 6.27 -11.76
N VAL A 115 4.09 6.56 -11.38
CA VAL A 115 3.01 5.57 -11.34
C VAL A 115 2.71 5.01 -12.73
N LYS A 116 2.84 3.68 -12.86
CA LYS A 116 2.53 2.91 -14.06
C LYS A 116 1.48 1.85 -13.70
N GLY A 117 0.35 1.83 -14.41
CA GLY A 117 -0.59 0.70 -14.38
C GLY A 117 -0.08 -0.41 -15.28
N LEU A 118 -0.12 -1.64 -14.80
CA LEU A 118 0.51 -2.79 -15.46
C LEU A 118 -0.52 -3.79 -15.95
N VAL A 119 -1.37 -4.29 -15.06
CA VAL A 119 -2.48 -5.17 -15.39
C VAL A 119 -3.77 -4.49 -14.96
N ILE A 120 -4.82 -4.59 -15.79
CA ILE A 120 -6.16 -4.14 -15.42
C ILE A 120 -7.19 -5.22 -15.77
N GLU A 121 -8.11 -5.47 -14.86
CA GLU A 121 -9.20 -6.41 -15.05
C GLU A 121 -10.52 -5.80 -14.52
N PRO A 122 -11.60 -5.75 -15.33
CA PRO A 122 -11.63 -5.96 -16.79
C PRO A 122 -10.91 -4.84 -17.56
N GLU A 123 -10.45 -5.13 -18.79
CA GLU A 123 -9.63 -4.22 -19.60
C GLU A 123 -10.40 -2.93 -20.00
N ASP A 124 -10.14 -1.83 -19.29
CA ASP A 124 -10.64 -0.50 -19.62
C ASP A 124 -9.58 0.59 -19.45
N ARG A 125 -9.23 1.27 -20.55
CA ARG A 125 -8.24 2.36 -20.56
C ARG A 125 -8.65 3.55 -19.69
N ARG A 126 -9.95 3.85 -19.59
CA ARG A 126 -10.46 4.95 -18.76
C ARG A 126 -10.29 4.59 -17.29
N ALA A 127 -10.74 3.39 -16.90
CA ALA A 127 -10.54 2.86 -15.56
C ALA A 127 -9.06 2.84 -15.15
N ARG A 128 -8.17 2.37 -16.02
CA ARG A 128 -6.72 2.37 -15.79
C ARG A 128 -6.19 3.78 -15.53
N SER A 129 -6.61 4.74 -16.33
CA SER A 129 -6.18 6.15 -16.19
C SER A 129 -6.70 6.78 -14.89
N ARG A 130 -7.93 6.45 -14.49
CA ARG A 130 -8.50 6.86 -13.19
C ARG A 130 -7.69 6.30 -12.03
N ALA A 131 -7.41 4.99 -12.04
CA ALA A 131 -6.60 4.34 -11.01
C ALA A 131 -5.19 4.93 -10.88
N VAL A 132 -4.49 5.14 -12.00
CA VAL A 132 -3.16 5.78 -12.00
C VAL A 132 -3.21 7.18 -11.39
N ARG A 133 -4.25 7.97 -11.70
CA ARG A 133 -4.43 9.31 -11.12
C ARG A 133 -4.75 9.24 -9.62
N ALA A 134 -5.57 8.29 -9.20
CA ALA A 134 -5.91 8.07 -7.80
C ALA A 134 -4.67 7.71 -6.97
N VAL A 135 -3.84 6.78 -7.45
CA VAL A 135 -2.60 6.37 -6.81
C VAL A 135 -1.59 7.52 -6.71
N ARG A 136 -1.59 8.46 -7.66
CA ARG A 136 -0.79 9.70 -7.57
C ARG A 136 -1.20 10.62 -6.42
N ASN A 137 -2.44 10.52 -5.97
CA ASN A 137 -2.99 11.33 -4.88
C ASN A 137 -2.96 10.59 -3.52
N LEU A 138 -2.53 9.33 -3.50
CA LEU A 138 -2.33 8.60 -2.25
C LEU A 138 -1.13 9.15 -1.48
N GLN A 139 -1.31 9.31 -0.18
CA GLN A 139 -0.25 9.69 0.73
C GLN A 139 0.24 8.46 1.49
N PHE A 140 1.55 8.36 1.66
CA PHE A 140 2.18 7.29 2.42
C PHE A 140 2.96 7.86 3.59
N ARG A 141 3.07 7.06 4.65
CA ARG A 141 4.20 7.14 5.55
C ARG A 141 5.43 6.66 4.79
N PRO A 142 6.48 7.49 4.65
CA PRO A 142 7.70 7.08 3.97
C PRO A 142 8.40 5.94 4.74
N ALA A 143 9.13 5.11 4.01
CA ALA A 143 10.02 4.13 4.61
C ALA A 143 11.17 4.83 5.35
N LEU A 144 11.49 4.33 6.54
CA LEU A 144 12.64 4.79 7.31
C LEU A 144 13.78 3.78 7.19
N TYR A 145 14.97 4.29 6.93
CA TYR A 145 16.22 3.55 7.07
C TYR A 145 16.94 4.10 8.30
N GLY A 146 16.94 3.32 9.38
CA GLY A 146 17.32 3.79 10.70
C GLY A 146 16.41 4.92 11.19
N ASN A 147 16.93 6.15 11.28
CA ASN A 147 16.17 7.32 11.73
C ASN A 147 15.84 8.33 10.61
N ARG A 148 16.16 8.00 9.35
CA ARG A 148 15.95 8.90 8.21
C ARG A 148 14.98 8.30 7.21
N SER A 149 14.09 9.11 6.66
CA SER A 149 13.24 8.72 5.54
C SER A 149 14.08 8.55 4.28
N LYS A 150 14.06 7.35 3.69
CA LYS A 150 14.74 7.04 2.41
C LYS A 150 13.67 6.74 1.36
N PRO A 151 13.80 7.22 0.11
CA PRO A 151 12.87 6.89 -0.94
C PRO A 151 12.85 5.37 -1.18
N ARG A 152 11.69 4.86 -1.59
CA ARG A 152 11.50 3.46 -1.93
C ARG A 152 11.07 3.34 -3.37
N ASP A 153 11.89 2.67 -4.16
CA ASP A 153 11.62 2.33 -5.55
C ASP A 153 10.88 0.99 -5.62
N HIS A 154 10.32 0.67 -6.80
CA HIS A 154 9.67 -0.61 -7.08
C HIS A 154 8.58 -1.01 -6.08
N VAL A 155 7.73 -0.04 -5.72
CA VAL A 155 6.57 -0.28 -4.84
C VAL A 155 5.40 -0.75 -5.68
N GLU A 156 4.74 -1.82 -5.24
CA GLU A 156 3.61 -2.45 -5.92
C GLU A 156 2.36 -2.43 -5.05
N LEU A 157 1.22 -2.10 -5.66
CA LEU A 157 -0.08 -1.99 -4.99
C LEU A 157 -1.17 -2.50 -5.93
N ARG A 158 -2.13 -3.25 -5.39
CA ARG A 158 -3.34 -3.64 -6.11
C ARG A 158 -4.41 -2.61 -5.81
N TYR A 159 -4.75 -1.79 -6.79
CA TYR A 159 -5.77 -0.77 -6.64
C TYR A 159 -7.12 -1.32 -7.12
N GLN A 160 -8.14 -1.23 -6.27
CA GLN A 160 -9.50 -1.68 -6.58
C GLN A 160 -10.47 -0.51 -6.51
N MET A 161 -11.34 -0.40 -7.51
CA MET A 161 -12.42 0.59 -7.53
C MET A 161 -13.70 -0.01 -8.11
N MET A 162 -14.83 0.57 -7.75
CA MET A 162 -16.14 0.13 -8.24
C MET A 162 -16.30 0.42 -9.74
N ASN A 163 -17.14 -0.37 -10.40
CA ASN A 163 -17.52 -0.17 -11.79
C ASN A 163 -18.78 0.72 -11.86
N GLU A 164 -18.61 1.98 -12.27
CA GLU A 164 -19.70 2.79 -12.83
C GLU A 164 -20.32 2.05 -14.01
N SER A 165 -21.48 1.42 -13.79
CA SER A 165 -22.43 1.25 -14.88
C SER A 165 -23.09 2.60 -15.08
N ASP A 166 -22.82 3.25 -16.22
CA ASP A 166 -23.54 4.43 -16.71
C ASP A 166 -25.07 4.22 -16.67
#